data_AF-A0A444KPR3-F1
#
_entry.id   AF-A0A444KPR3-F1
#
_cell.length_a   1.000
_cell.length_b   1.000
_cell.length_c   1.000
_cell.angle_alpha   90.00
_cell.angle_beta   90.00
_cell.angle_gamma   90.00
#
_symmetry.space_group_name_H-M   'P 1'
#
loop_
_entity.id
_entity.type
_entity.pdbx_description
1 polymer ?
#
loop_
_entity_poly.entity_id
_entity_poly.type
_entity_poly.pdbx_seq_one_letter_code
_entity_poly.pdbx_strand_id
1 'polypeptide(L)'
;MFILTIRPVEFWPFIDQVRKTNVQAKLVKEHQTTGIAYLPHNGIEGETYGDTSLTFDFFRKDGWKMLGYERSIFDVFQTSVILQAA
;
A
#
# COMPACT_ATOMS: atom_id res chain seq x y z
N MET A 1 -12.32 7.64 -13.94
CA MET A 1 -11.95 7.79 -12.51
C MET A 1 -11.67 6.41 -11.98
N PHE A 2 -10.57 6.23 -11.26
CA PHE A 2 -10.15 4.95 -10.71
C PHE A 2 -9.91 5.12 -9.20
N ILE A 3 -10.33 4.15 -8.40
CA ILE A 3 -10.12 4.16 -6.96
C ILE A 3 -9.39 2.88 -6.61
N LEU A 4 -8.29 3.01 -5.88
CA LEU A 4 -7.53 1.89 -5.36
C LEU A 4 -7.33 2.03 -3.86
N THR A 5 -7.07 0.92 -3.22
CA THR A 5 -6.87 0.83 -1.78
C THR A 5 -5.42 0.46 -1.49
N ILE A 6 -4.78 1.22 -0.61
CA ILE A 6 -3.39 1.01 -0.19
C ILE A 6 -3.27 1.03 1.32
N ARG A 7 -2.14 0.52 1.80
CA ARG A 7 -1.67 0.65 3.18
C ARG A 7 -0.73 1.85 3.30
N PRO A 8 -0.72 2.56 4.43
CA PRO A 8 0.35 3.50 4.73
C PRO A 8 1.61 2.73 5.18
N VAL A 9 2.79 3.35 5.14
CA VAL A 9 4.07 2.65 5.45
C VAL A 9 4.14 2.14 6.89
N GLU A 10 3.41 2.77 7.79
CA GLU A 10 3.25 2.40 9.20
C GLU A 10 2.51 1.07 9.38
N PHE A 11 1.90 0.53 8.33
CA PHE A 11 1.30 -0.80 8.36
C PHE A 11 2.35 -1.91 8.55
N TRP A 12 3.57 -1.74 8.06
CA TRP A 12 4.58 -2.80 8.12
C TRP A 12 5.04 -3.13 9.56
N PRO A 13 5.37 -2.13 10.41
CA PRO A 13 5.60 -2.41 11.82
C PRO A 13 4.40 -3.05 12.53
N PHE A 14 3.17 -2.62 12.19
CA PHE A 14 1.95 -3.18 12.76
C PHE A 14 1.76 -4.65 12.39
N ILE A 15 1.94 -5.02 11.13
CA ILE A 15 1.68 -6.38 10.67
C ILE A 15 2.68 -7.38 11.23
N ASP A 16 3.93 -6.99 11.45
CA ASP A 16 4.91 -7.83 12.15
C ASP A 16 4.48 -8.16 13.58
N GLN A 17 3.91 -7.19 14.30
CA GLN A 17 3.41 -7.42 15.66
C GLN A 17 2.20 -8.37 15.69
N VAL A 18 1.29 -8.21 14.72
CA VAL A 18 0.03 -8.98 14.65
C VAL A 18 0.25 -10.38 14.10
N ARG A 19 0.98 -10.52 12.99
CA ARG A 19 1.23 -11.81 12.31
C ARG A 19 2.48 -12.54 12.82
N LYS A 20 3.22 -11.96 13.76
CA LYS A 20 4.51 -12.50 14.27
C LYS A 20 5.51 -12.77 13.15
N THR A 21 5.58 -11.85 12.19
CA THR A 21 6.52 -11.86 11.08
C THR A 21 7.72 -10.93 11.36
N ASN A 22 8.70 -10.91 10.46
CA ASN A 22 9.85 -10.00 10.50
C ASN A 22 10.13 -9.43 9.11
N VAL A 23 9.12 -8.82 8.50
CA VAL A 23 9.21 -8.26 7.14
C VAL A 23 9.35 -6.74 7.14
N GLN A 24 9.12 -6.06 8.26
CA GLN A 24 8.99 -4.61 8.29
C GLN A 24 10.24 -3.87 7.81
N ALA A 25 11.43 -4.31 8.23
CA ALA A 25 12.68 -3.66 7.84
C ALA A 25 12.90 -3.69 6.32
N LYS A 26 12.53 -4.80 5.67
CA LYS A 26 12.61 -4.95 4.22
C LYS A 26 11.59 -4.06 3.52
N LEU A 27 10.31 -4.17 3.90
CA LEU A 27 9.21 -3.52 3.19
C LEU A 27 9.19 -2.00 3.39
N VAL A 28 9.56 -1.51 4.58
CA VAL A 28 9.75 -0.07 4.80
C VAL A 28 10.86 0.47 3.90
N LYS A 29 11.98 -0.25 3.80
CA LYS A 29 13.10 0.15 2.93
C LYS A 29 12.68 0.16 1.46
N GLU A 30 11.99 -0.87 0.97
CA GLU A 30 11.49 -0.94 -0.41
C GLU A 30 10.53 0.20 -0.73
N HIS A 31 9.59 0.50 0.17
CA HIS A 31 8.68 1.62 0.02
C HIS A 31 9.42 2.96 -0.06
N GLN A 32 10.43 3.17 0.80
CA GLN A 32 11.23 4.40 0.79
C GLN A 32 12.07 4.56 -0.47
N THR A 33 12.64 3.46 -1.01
CA THR A 33 13.53 3.52 -2.17
C THR A 33 12.79 3.57 -3.50
N THR A 34 11.66 2.88 -3.62
CA THR A 34 10.96 2.71 -4.89
C THR A 34 9.61 3.43 -4.94
N GLY A 35 9.06 3.79 -3.79
CA GLY A 35 7.69 4.31 -3.65
C GLY A 35 6.63 3.22 -3.51
N ILE A 36 6.98 1.93 -3.58
CA ILE A 36 6.06 0.81 -3.45
C ILE A 36 6.67 -0.31 -2.60
N ALA A 37 5.85 -1.00 -1.81
CA ALA A 37 6.19 -2.28 -1.21
C ALA A 37 4.96 -3.20 -1.24
N TYR A 38 5.18 -4.49 -1.45
CA TYR A 38 4.12 -5.48 -1.59
C TYR A 38 4.44 -6.73 -0.76
N LEU A 39 3.44 -7.20 -0.02
CA LEU A 39 3.49 -8.46 0.72
C LEU A 39 2.32 -9.35 0.27
N PRO A 40 2.58 -10.43 -0.48
CA PRO A 40 1.55 -11.39 -0.85
C PRO A 40 0.90 -12.03 0.38
N HIS A 41 -0.36 -12.42 0.27
CA HIS A 41 -1.03 -13.26 1.26
C HIS A 41 -0.64 -14.74 1.04
N ASN A 42 -0.92 -15.61 2.02
CA ASN A 42 -0.71 -17.04 1.86
C ASN A 42 -1.89 -17.68 1.10
N GLY A 43 -1.62 -18.69 0.27
CA GLY A 43 -2.64 -19.47 -0.44
C GLY A 43 -2.42 -19.53 -1.95
N ILE A 44 -3.27 -20.27 -2.67
CA ILE A 44 -3.17 -20.48 -4.12
C ILE A 44 -3.25 -19.15 -4.89
N GLU A 45 -4.03 -18.19 -4.38
CA GLU A 45 -4.14 -16.84 -4.97
C GLU A 45 -3.21 -15.81 -4.31
N GLY A 46 -2.43 -16.24 -3.32
CA GLY A 46 -1.54 -15.40 -2.53
C GLY A 46 -0.49 -14.65 -3.36
N GLU A 47 -0.16 -15.17 -4.54
CA GLU A 47 0.74 -14.50 -5.49
C GLU A 47 0.14 -13.23 -6.10
N THR A 48 -1.20 -13.19 -6.21
CA THR A 48 -1.94 -12.11 -6.89
C THR A 48 -2.51 -11.07 -5.92
N TYR A 49 -2.81 -11.48 -4.68
CA TYR A 49 -3.42 -10.62 -3.67
C TYR A 49 -2.55 -10.47 -2.44
N GLY A 50 -2.54 -9.26 -1.88
CA GLY A 50 -1.73 -8.97 -0.72
C GLY A 50 -1.92 -7.57 -0.17
N ASP A 51 -1.07 -7.22 0.78
CA ASP A 51 -0.98 -5.87 1.32
C ASP A 51 0.05 -5.06 0.52
N THR A 52 -0.28 -3.82 0.17
CA THR A 52 0.60 -2.94 -0.62
C THR A 52 0.66 -1.56 0.02
N SER A 53 1.87 -1.01 0.19
CA SER A 53 2.05 0.41 0.57
C SER A 53 2.64 1.21 -0.57
N LEU A 54 2.11 2.41 -0.81
CA LEU A 54 2.46 3.27 -1.94
C LEU A 54 2.65 4.72 -1.51
N THR A 55 3.68 5.40 -2.03
CA THR A 55 3.80 6.85 -1.88
C THR A 55 2.84 7.53 -2.86
N PHE A 56 2.35 8.72 -2.53
CA PHE A 56 1.47 9.45 -3.45
C PHE A 56 2.19 9.90 -4.72
N ASP A 57 3.51 10.11 -4.64
CA ASP A 57 4.34 10.45 -5.80
C ASP A 57 4.48 9.30 -6.79
N PHE A 58 4.21 8.04 -6.38
CA PHE A 58 4.21 6.89 -7.27
C PHE A 58 3.30 7.12 -8.49
N PHE A 59 2.09 7.64 -8.27
CA PHE A 59 1.09 7.83 -9.34
C PHE A 59 1.45 8.93 -10.33
N ARG A 60 2.29 9.90 -9.93
CA ARG A 60 2.66 11.03 -10.80
C ARG A 60 3.50 10.60 -12.00
N LYS A 61 4.15 9.43 -11.93
CA LYS A 61 5.06 8.94 -12.98
C LYS A 61 4.31 8.32 -14.18
N ASP A 62 3.07 7.89 -13.99
CA ASP A 62 2.38 6.99 -14.92
C ASP A 62 1.12 7.60 -15.57
N GLY A 63 1.09 8.93 -15.74
CA GLY A 63 -0.06 9.59 -16.37
C GLY A 63 -1.33 9.57 -15.51
N TRP A 64 -1.19 9.47 -14.18
CA TRP A 64 -2.30 9.59 -13.25
C TRP A 64 -2.21 10.89 -12.46
N LYS A 65 -3.34 11.59 -12.38
CA LYS A 65 -3.56 12.71 -11.47
C LYS A 65 -4.26 12.20 -10.22
N MET A 66 -3.65 12.43 -9.07
CA MET A 66 -4.32 12.21 -7.78
C MET A 66 -5.33 13.33 -7.51
N LEU A 67 -6.58 12.95 -7.30
CA LEU A 67 -7.66 13.87 -6.95
C LEU A 67 -7.83 14.03 -5.44
N GLY A 68 -7.50 12.98 -4.68
CA GLY A 68 -7.59 12.98 -3.22
C GLY A 68 -7.35 11.58 -2.65
N TYR A 69 -7.43 11.49 -1.33
CA TYR A 69 -7.36 10.24 -0.60
C TYR A 69 -8.25 10.32 0.64
N GLU A 70 -8.67 9.15 1.13
CA GLU A 70 -9.46 9.01 2.35
C GLU A 70 -8.97 7.80 3.13
N ARG A 71 -8.88 7.93 4.45
CA ARG A 71 -8.54 6.83 5.34
C ARG A 71 -9.81 6.26 5.97
N SER A 72 -9.97 4.95 5.92
CA SER A 72 -11.13 4.27 6.50
C SER A 72 -11.14 4.39 8.02
N ILE A 73 -12.35 4.56 8.58
CA ILE A 73 -12.57 4.53 10.04
C ILE A 73 -12.70 3.11 10.60
N PHE A 74 -13.02 2.13 9.74
CA PHE A 74 -13.16 0.73 10.13
C PHE A 74 -11.82 -0.01 10.12
N ASP A 75 -10.94 0.35 9.19
CA ASP A 75 -9.56 -0.11 9.13
C ASP A 75 -8.65 1.09 8.93
N VAL A 76 -8.00 1.51 10.01
CA VAL A 76 -7.12 2.71 10.04
C VAL A 76 -5.90 2.58 9.14
N PHE A 77 -5.55 1.36 8.71
CA PHE A 77 -4.49 1.12 7.75
C PHE A 77 -5.01 0.98 6.32
N GLN A 78 -6.30 1.14 6.08
CA GLN A 78 -6.87 1.14 4.73
C GLN A 78 -7.06 2.58 4.24
N THR A 79 -6.34 2.95 3.18
CA THR A 79 -6.42 4.27 2.54
C THR A 79 -6.89 4.13 1.11
N SER A 80 -8.03 4.74 0.78
CA SER A 80 -8.53 4.86 -0.59
C SER A 80 -7.85 6.05 -1.27
N VAL A 81 -7.35 5.86 -2.48
CA VAL A 81 -6.76 6.92 -3.31
C VAL A 81 -7.60 7.07 -4.58
N ILE A 82 -7.99 8.31 -4.87
CA ILE A 82 -8.84 8.65 -6.02
C ILE A 82 -7.94 9.20 -7.12
N LEU A 83 -7.99 8.54 -8.28
CA LEU A 83 -7.15 8.84 -9.44
C LEU A 83 -8.00 9.19 -10.67
N GLN A 84 -7.44 10.08 -11.49
CA GLN A 84 -7.93 10.43 -12.81
C GLN A 84 -6.80 10.20 -13.82
N ALA A 85 -7.12 9.61 -14.97
CA ALA A 85 -6.16 9.58 -16.07
C ALA A 85 -5.86 11.04 -16.49
N ALA A 86 -4.58 11.36 -16.62
CA ALA A 86 -4.11 12.69 -16.98
C ALA A 86 -4.40 13.03 -18.46
#